data_AF-A0A645DDC3-F1
#
_entry.id   AF-A0A645DDC3-F1
#
_cell.length_a   1.000
_cell.length_b   1.000
_cell.length_c   1.000
_cell.angle_alpha   90.00
_cell.angle_beta   90.00
_cell.angle_gamma   90.00
#
_symmetry.space_group_name_H-M   'P 1'
#
loop_
_entity.id
_entity.type
_entity.pdbx_description
1 polymer ?
#
loop_
_entity_poly.entity_id
_entity_poly.type
_entity_poly.pdbx_seq_one_letter_code
_entity_poly.pdbx_strand_id
1 'polypeptide(L)'
;MVKRGPVGQALEFVGVLPDTSQNYLIKRVVGMPGDTVACCDAVGHLTVNGRSVDEKAYLYRSESGEQVAASDIRFTVVVPAGRIFVMGDHRNASADSRCHLADVVPGEPQGADAFVPLTDVAGVGWAIFAPFNRTTLLQKSAGLAAVPPATTAAPQQATIEPAGVSC
;
A
#
# COMPACT_ATOMS: atom_id res chain seq x y z
N MET A 1 -17.53 -20.73 -15.08
CA MET A 1 -16.30 -20.97 -14.29
C MET A 1 -15.35 -21.79 -15.16
N VAL A 2 -14.34 -21.15 -15.77
CA VAL A 2 -13.43 -21.84 -16.69
C VAL A 2 -12.26 -22.38 -15.86
N LYS A 3 -12.25 -23.69 -15.57
CA LYS A 3 -11.11 -24.32 -14.88
C LYS A 3 -9.95 -24.43 -15.86
N ARG A 4 -8.82 -23.79 -15.57
CA ARG A 4 -7.58 -23.98 -16.35
C ARG A 4 -7.00 -25.37 -16.10
N GLY A 5 -6.27 -25.90 -17.08
CA GLY A 5 -5.54 -27.16 -16.95
C GLY A 5 -4.34 -27.05 -15.99
N PRO A 6 -3.63 -28.17 -15.72
CA PRO A 6 -2.58 -28.25 -14.70
C PRO A 6 -1.43 -27.24 -14.88
N VAL A 7 -1.03 -26.98 -16.13
CA VAL A 7 -0.03 -25.95 -16.46
C VAL A 7 -0.56 -24.55 -16.16
N GLY A 8 -1.84 -24.30 -16.41
CA GLY A 8 -2.47 -23.02 -16.08
C GLY A 8 -2.54 -22.77 -14.57
N GLN A 9 -2.84 -23.80 -13.77
CA GLN A 9 -2.83 -23.72 -12.31
C GLN A 9 -1.42 -23.52 -11.75
N ALA A 10 -0.42 -24.19 -12.30
CA ALA A 10 0.97 -23.99 -11.90
C ALA A 10 1.43 -22.55 -12.21
N LEU A 11 1.03 -22.01 -13.37
CA LEU A 11 1.32 -20.63 -13.75
C LEU A 11 0.52 -19.60 -12.92
N GLU A 12 -0.69 -19.92 -12.47
CA GLU A 12 -1.44 -19.11 -11.48
C GLU A 12 -0.76 -19.13 -10.11
N PHE A 13 -0.36 -20.32 -9.61
CA PHE A 13 0.32 -20.47 -8.33
C PHE A 13 1.66 -19.71 -8.28
N VAL A 14 2.43 -19.71 -9.37
CA VAL A 14 3.69 -18.95 -9.47
C VAL A 14 3.50 -17.50 -9.92
N GLY A 15 2.26 -17.04 -10.09
CA GLY A 15 1.92 -15.64 -10.39
C GLY A 15 2.22 -15.18 -11.83
N VAL A 16 2.42 -16.10 -12.77
CA VAL A 16 2.61 -15.80 -14.20
C VAL A 16 1.27 -15.59 -14.91
N LEU A 17 0.21 -16.28 -14.49
CA LEU A 17 -1.15 -16.07 -14.98
C LEU A 17 -2.02 -15.42 -13.89
N PRO A 18 -2.86 -14.43 -14.24
CA PRO A 18 -3.81 -13.87 -13.28
C PRO A 18 -4.79 -14.96 -12.87
N ASP A 19 -4.95 -15.14 -11.56
CA ASP A 19 -6.02 -15.94 -11.00
C ASP A 19 -7.36 -15.36 -11.50
N THR A 20 -8.27 -16.25 -11.87
CA THR A 20 -9.61 -15.91 -12.34
C THR A 20 -10.58 -15.62 -11.18
N SER A 21 -10.13 -15.76 -9.93
CA SER A 21 -10.82 -15.23 -8.76
C SER A 21 -10.60 -13.71 -8.65
N GLN A 22 -11.68 -12.93 -8.55
CA GLN A 22 -11.67 -11.46 -8.65
C GLN A 22 -11.05 -10.71 -7.45
N ASN A 23 -10.21 -11.34 -6.62
CA ASN A 23 -9.97 -10.85 -5.25
C ASN A 23 -8.52 -10.53 -4.89
N TYR A 24 -7.57 -10.55 -5.83
CA TYR A 24 -6.19 -10.14 -5.55
C TYR A 24 -5.90 -8.71 -5.99
N LEU A 25 -5.40 -7.90 -5.06
CA LEU A 25 -4.95 -6.54 -5.29
C LEU A 25 -3.43 -6.46 -5.11
N ILE A 26 -2.80 -5.58 -5.88
CA ILE A 26 -1.40 -5.21 -5.68
C ILE A 26 -1.32 -3.75 -5.26
N LYS A 27 -0.68 -3.51 -4.11
CA LYS A 27 -0.41 -2.19 -3.54
C LYS A 27 0.99 -2.17 -2.95
N ARG A 28 1.54 -0.99 -2.73
CA ARG A 28 2.82 -0.80 -2.04
C ARG A 28 2.58 -0.73 -0.55
N VAL A 29 3.33 -1.51 0.22
CA VAL A 29 3.39 -1.36 1.68
C VAL A 29 4.07 -0.05 2.01
N VAL A 30 3.38 0.81 2.74
CA VAL A 30 3.85 2.13 3.14
C VAL A 30 4.11 2.19 4.65
N GLY A 31 3.31 1.51 5.45
CA GLY A 31 3.51 1.39 6.90
C GLY A 31 3.41 -0.05 7.39
N MET A 32 4.36 -0.46 8.22
CA MET A 32 4.40 -1.71 8.98
C MET A 32 3.76 -1.53 10.36
N PRO A 33 3.44 -2.61 11.10
CA PRO A 33 2.91 -2.50 12.46
C PRO A 33 3.75 -1.54 13.34
N GLY A 34 3.09 -0.55 13.93
CA GLY A 34 3.69 0.48 14.78
C GLY A 34 4.17 1.72 14.05
N ASP A 35 4.27 1.70 12.72
CA ASP A 35 4.69 2.88 11.97
C ASP A 35 3.63 3.99 12.06
N THR A 36 4.10 5.22 12.24
CA THR A 36 3.30 6.43 12.07
C THR A 36 3.43 6.91 10.63
N VAL A 37 2.37 6.82 9.84
CA VAL A 37 2.32 7.29 8.45
C VAL A 37 1.50 8.57 8.41
N ALA A 38 2.07 9.65 7.88
CA ALA A 38 1.35 10.91 7.74
C ALA A 38 1.55 11.55 6.38
N CYS A 39 0.46 12.01 5.77
CA CYS A 39 0.50 12.92 4.64
C CYS A 39 0.04 14.32 5.05
N CYS A 40 0.81 15.36 4.81
CA CYS A 40 2.16 15.39 4.21
C CYS A 40 3.00 16.47 4.87
N ASP A 41 4.32 16.38 4.74
CA ASP A 41 5.23 17.42 5.19
C ASP A 41 5.05 18.74 4.41
N ALA A 42 5.82 19.76 4.77
CA ALA A 42 5.72 21.10 4.19
C ALA A 42 5.99 21.15 2.68
N VAL A 43 6.67 20.13 2.12
CA VAL A 43 6.98 20.03 0.68
C VAL A 43 6.11 19.02 -0.05
N GLY A 44 5.10 18.45 0.64
CA GLY A 44 4.10 17.58 0.04
C GLY A 44 4.53 16.11 -0.06
N HIS A 45 5.56 15.68 0.68
CA HIS A 45 5.92 14.28 0.76
C HIS A 45 5.19 13.56 1.89
N LEU A 46 4.95 12.27 1.68
CA LEU A 46 4.58 11.38 2.77
C LEU A 46 5.71 11.32 3.82
N THR A 47 5.34 11.24 5.08
CA THR A 47 6.27 10.94 6.17
C THR A 47 5.94 9.60 6.81
N VAL A 48 6.97 8.83 7.16
CA VAL A 48 6.84 7.61 7.95
C VAL A 48 7.83 7.67 9.11
N ASN A 49 7.32 7.54 10.33
CA ASN A 49 8.09 7.69 11.58
C ASN A 49 8.87 9.03 11.62
N GLY A 50 8.22 10.11 11.15
CA GLY A 50 8.79 11.45 11.07
C GLY A 50 9.81 11.66 9.94
N ARG A 51 10.14 10.62 9.16
CA ARG A 51 11.04 10.74 8.00
C ARG A 51 10.26 10.99 6.72
N SER A 52 10.61 12.06 6.01
CA SER A 52 10.13 12.32 4.65
C SER A 52 10.57 11.21 3.69
N VAL A 53 9.62 10.65 2.93
CA VAL A 53 9.84 9.55 1.99
C VAL A 53 10.03 10.12 0.58
N ASP A 54 11.16 9.81 -0.06
CA ASP A 54 11.34 10.12 -1.48
C ASP A 54 10.59 9.09 -2.34
N GLU A 55 9.50 9.54 -2.96
CA GLU A 55 8.60 8.72 -3.75
C GLU A 55 8.80 8.90 -5.28
N LYS A 56 9.78 9.69 -5.72
CA LYS A 56 10.00 10.07 -7.13
C LYS A 56 10.22 8.89 -8.06
N ALA A 57 10.75 7.79 -7.53
CA ALA A 57 11.12 6.60 -8.29
C ALA A 57 9.91 5.71 -8.65
N TYR A 58 8.78 5.84 -7.95
CA TYR A 58 7.65 4.92 -8.14
C TYR A 58 6.29 5.60 -8.30
N LEU A 59 6.13 6.85 -7.87
CA LEU A 59 4.85 7.53 -8.11
C LEU A 59 4.59 7.70 -9.60
N TYR A 60 3.32 7.46 -9.97
CA TYR A 60 2.84 7.63 -11.32
C TYR A 60 3.10 9.06 -11.82
N ARG A 61 3.43 9.16 -13.10
CA ARG A 61 3.53 10.42 -13.83
C ARG A 61 2.47 10.43 -14.92
N SER A 62 1.78 11.56 -15.07
CA SER A 62 0.85 11.80 -16.17
C SER A 62 1.56 11.71 -17.52
N GLU A 63 0.79 11.74 -18.62
CA GLU A 63 1.34 11.80 -19.97
C GLU A 63 2.21 13.05 -20.21
N SER A 64 1.94 14.16 -19.49
CA SER A 64 2.76 15.37 -19.50
C SER A 64 4.03 15.27 -18.64
N GLY A 65 4.26 14.13 -17.97
CA GLY A 65 5.42 13.88 -17.10
C GLY A 65 5.28 14.40 -15.67
N GLU A 66 4.14 15.00 -15.34
CA GLU A 66 3.85 15.52 -14.00
C GLU A 66 3.61 14.38 -13.01
N GLN A 67 4.34 14.40 -11.90
CA GLN A 67 4.20 13.40 -10.86
C GLN A 67 2.97 13.70 -10.00
N VAL A 68 2.18 12.67 -9.71
CA VAL A 68 1.04 12.81 -8.81
C VAL A 68 1.48 13.16 -7.38
N ALA A 69 0.64 13.90 -6.66
CA ALA A 69 0.87 14.19 -5.25
C ALA A 69 0.91 12.90 -4.40
N ALA A 70 1.62 12.94 -3.26
CA ALA A 70 1.70 11.81 -2.35
C ALA A 70 0.31 11.42 -1.77
N SER A 71 -0.55 12.40 -1.51
CA SER A 71 -1.97 12.19 -1.24
C SER A 71 -2.73 13.48 -1.51
N ASP A 72 -4.02 13.36 -1.83
CA ASP A 72 -5.00 14.44 -1.94
C ASP A 72 -5.64 14.78 -0.58
N ILE A 73 -5.71 13.79 0.33
CA ILE A 73 -6.17 13.97 1.70
C ILE A 73 -5.00 14.14 2.69
N ARG A 74 -5.25 14.88 3.78
CA ARG A 74 -4.35 14.99 4.93
C ARG A 74 -4.74 13.98 6.00
N PHE A 75 -3.81 13.14 6.42
CA PHE A 75 -4.03 12.14 7.44
C PHE A 75 -2.76 11.85 8.23
N THR A 76 -2.93 11.36 9.45
CA THR A 76 -1.91 10.71 10.27
C THR A 76 -2.52 9.42 10.79
N VAL A 77 -1.81 8.30 10.61
CA VAL A 77 -2.21 7.01 11.17
C VAL A 77 -1.07 6.35 11.91
N VAL A 78 -1.40 5.58 12.95
CA VAL A 78 -0.48 4.62 13.57
C VAL A 78 -0.99 3.22 13.22
N VAL A 79 -0.15 2.45 12.53
CA VAL A 79 -0.54 1.11 12.05
C VAL A 79 -0.64 0.14 13.23
N PRO A 80 -1.77 -0.56 13.41
CA PRO A 80 -1.94 -1.48 14.52
C PRO A 80 -1.14 -2.78 14.35
N ALA A 81 -0.99 -3.51 15.46
CA ALA A 81 -0.34 -4.81 15.51
C ALA A 81 -0.97 -5.77 14.49
N GLY A 82 -0.12 -6.54 13.78
CA GLY A 82 -0.56 -7.57 12.84
C GLY A 82 -1.14 -7.07 11.51
N ARG A 83 -1.17 -5.75 11.27
CA ARG A 83 -1.72 -5.16 10.04
C ARG A 83 -0.70 -4.24 9.35
N ILE A 84 -0.97 -3.89 8.10
CA ILE A 84 -0.16 -2.99 7.28
C ILE A 84 -1.01 -1.90 6.65
N PHE A 85 -0.37 -0.77 6.34
CA PHE A 85 -0.97 0.33 5.61
C PHE A 85 -0.40 0.36 4.18
N VAL A 86 -1.28 0.31 3.18
CA VAL A 86 -0.90 0.14 1.78
C VAL A 86 -1.44 1.26 0.91
N MET A 87 -0.66 1.70 -0.06
CA MET A 87 -1.07 2.74 -1.02
C MET A 87 -0.70 2.31 -2.44
N GLY A 88 -1.51 2.69 -3.42
CA GLY A 88 -1.17 2.50 -4.83
C GLY A 88 -0.15 3.55 -5.30
N ASP A 89 0.68 3.18 -6.26
CA ASP A 89 1.65 4.10 -6.87
C ASP A 89 0.97 5.14 -7.77
N HIS A 90 -0.21 4.82 -8.31
CA HIS A 90 -1.09 5.74 -9.03
C HIS A 90 -2.06 6.41 -8.05
N ARG A 91 -1.55 7.35 -7.23
CA ARG A 91 -2.21 7.87 -6.01
C ARG A 91 -3.60 8.45 -6.23
N ASN A 92 -3.83 9.13 -7.35
CA ASN A 92 -5.09 9.75 -7.75
C ASN A 92 -6.06 8.78 -8.46
N ALA A 93 -5.72 7.50 -8.57
CA ALA A 93 -6.54 6.47 -9.22
C ALA A 93 -6.47 5.13 -8.46
N SER A 94 -6.34 5.20 -7.13
CA SER A 94 -6.18 4.03 -6.27
C SER A 94 -7.10 4.14 -5.06
N ALA A 95 -8.15 3.33 -5.04
CA ALA A 95 -8.85 2.97 -3.81
C ALA A 95 -7.90 2.06 -2.99
N ASP A 96 -7.24 2.65 -2.01
CA ASP A 96 -6.30 1.99 -1.10
C ASP A 96 -6.60 2.39 0.34
N SER A 97 -5.73 2.07 1.29
CA SER A 97 -6.00 2.25 2.73
C SER A 97 -6.55 3.64 3.08
N ARG A 98 -6.13 4.69 2.37
CA ARG A 98 -6.61 6.07 2.58
C ARG A 98 -8.12 6.25 2.40
N CYS A 99 -8.74 5.46 1.53
CA CYS A 99 -10.15 5.54 1.16
C CYS A 99 -11.06 4.71 2.07
N HIS A 100 -10.47 4.04 3.07
CA HIS A 100 -11.16 3.18 4.03
C HIS A 100 -10.95 3.68 5.47
N LEU A 101 -10.34 4.86 5.66
CA LEU A 101 -10.01 5.43 6.98
C LEU A 101 -11.25 5.84 7.79
N ALA A 102 -12.40 6.01 7.13
CA ALA A 102 -13.67 6.34 7.77
C ALA A 102 -14.67 5.18 7.78
N ASP A 103 -14.34 4.03 7.21
CA ASP A 103 -15.27 2.91 7.04
C ASP A 103 -15.69 2.32 8.39
N VAL A 104 -16.93 1.85 8.45
CA VAL A 104 -17.51 1.25 9.66
C VAL A 104 -17.75 -0.23 9.40
N VAL A 105 -16.98 -1.07 10.09
CA VAL A 105 -17.17 -2.53 10.10
C VAL A 105 -17.86 -2.92 11.41
N PRO A 106 -18.97 -3.67 11.40
CA PRO A 106 -19.64 -4.09 12.62
C PRO A 106 -18.71 -4.83 13.58
N GLY A 107 -18.60 -4.35 14.81
CA GLY A 107 -17.77 -4.95 15.85
C GLY A 107 -16.31 -4.51 15.87
N GLU A 108 -15.91 -3.64 14.94
CA GLU A 108 -14.55 -3.10 14.85
C GLU A 108 -14.55 -1.57 15.06
N PRO A 109 -13.43 -0.98 15.50
CA PRO A 109 -13.26 0.48 15.47
C PRO A 109 -13.45 1.05 14.06
N GLN A 110 -13.94 2.28 13.98
CA GLN A 110 -14.02 2.99 12.70
C GLN A 110 -12.62 3.08 12.03
N GLY A 111 -12.58 2.84 10.72
CA GLY A 111 -11.36 2.87 9.91
C GLY A 111 -10.51 1.60 10.04
N ALA A 112 -10.96 0.57 10.75
CA ALA A 112 -10.22 -0.69 10.87
C ALA A 112 -9.94 -1.36 9.51
N ASP A 113 -10.84 -1.19 8.54
CA ASP A 113 -10.72 -1.76 7.19
C ASP A 113 -9.59 -1.13 6.36
N ALA A 114 -9.13 0.07 6.73
CA ALA A 114 -7.96 0.69 6.10
C ALA A 114 -6.66 -0.10 6.30
N PHE A 115 -6.59 -0.99 7.29
CA PHE A 115 -5.36 -1.68 7.66
C PHE A 115 -5.46 -3.17 7.29
N VAL A 116 -4.69 -3.58 6.29
CA VAL A 116 -4.74 -4.94 5.74
C VAL A 116 -4.07 -5.91 6.71
N PRO A 117 -4.71 -7.02 7.13
CA PRO A 117 -4.06 -8.05 7.92
C PRO A 117 -2.84 -8.63 7.21
N LEU A 118 -1.74 -8.84 7.94
CA LEU A 118 -0.55 -9.51 7.39
C LEU A 118 -0.86 -10.93 6.89
N THR A 119 -1.88 -11.58 7.47
CA THR A 119 -2.35 -12.91 7.06
C THR A 119 -2.97 -12.93 5.67
N ASP A 120 -3.43 -11.78 5.17
CA ASP A 120 -4.09 -11.66 3.87
C ASP A 120 -3.06 -11.35 2.76
N VAL A 121 -1.78 -11.16 3.11
CA VAL A 121 -0.70 -10.91 2.16
C VAL A 121 -0.28 -12.24 1.52
N ALA A 122 -0.68 -12.44 0.27
CA ALA A 122 -0.31 -13.63 -0.50
C ALA A 122 1.18 -13.67 -0.87
N GLY A 123 1.83 -12.52 -1.06
CA GLY A 123 3.24 -12.45 -1.41
C GLY A 123 3.72 -11.05 -1.79
N VAL A 124 4.98 -10.95 -2.19
CA VAL A 124 5.63 -9.70 -2.62
C VAL A 124 5.91 -9.76 -4.12
N GLY A 125 5.50 -8.73 -4.86
CA GLY A 125 5.87 -8.57 -6.26
C GLY A 125 7.37 -8.30 -6.39
N TRP A 126 8.11 -9.20 -7.04
CA TRP A 126 9.58 -9.16 -7.11
C TRP A 126 10.14 -8.99 -8.53
N ALA A 127 9.33 -9.17 -9.57
CA ALA A 127 9.75 -8.96 -10.95
C ALA A 127 8.60 -8.58 -11.87
N ILE A 128 8.95 -7.85 -12.93
CA ILE A 128 8.17 -7.74 -14.14
C ILE A 128 8.87 -8.63 -15.16
N PHE A 129 8.22 -9.69 -15.63
CA PHE A 129 8.79 -10.59 -16.64
C PHE A 129 8.36 -10.22 -18.06
N ALA A 130 7.20 -9.58 -18.22
CA ALA A 130 6.64 -9.19 -19.50
C ALA A 130 5.90 -7.83 -19.44
N PRO A 131 5.80 -7.07 -20.57
CA PRO A 131 6.45 -7.34 -21.86
C PRO A 131 7.98 -7.26 -21.77
N PHE A 132 8.71 -7.96 -22.65
CA PHE A 132 10.16 -8.17 -22.50
C PHE A 132 11.00 -6.88 -22.55
N ASN A 133 10.46 -5.81 -23.13
CA ASN A 133 11.08 -4.48 -23.11
C ASN A 133 10.93 -3.75 -21.77
N ARG A 134 10.24 -4.36 -20.79
CA ARG A 134 10.06 -3.85 -19.42
C ARG A 134 10.48 -4.87 -18.36
N THR A 135 11.24 -5.90 -18.74
CA THR A 135 11.69 -6.91 -17.78
C THR A 135 12.60 -6.26 -16.74
N THR A 136 12.25 -6.37 -15.47
CA THR A 136 13.01 -5.78 -14.37
C THR A 136 12.75 -6.51 -13.06
N LEU A 137 13.73 -6.46 -12.15
CA LEU A 137 13.54 -6.88 -10.77
C LEU A 137 13.01 -5.71 -9.95
N LEU A 138 11.96 -5.95 -9.20
CA LEU A 138 11.38 -4.96 -8.30
C LEU A 138 12.19 -4.97 -7.00
N GLN A 139 12.72 -3.80 -6.64
CA GLN A 139 13.42 -3.59 -5.39
C GLN A 139 12.60 -2.69 -4.46
N LYS A 140 12.85 -2.80 -3.16
CA LYS A 140 12.32 -1.82 -2.20
C LYS A 140 12.83 -0.43 -2.59
N SER A 141 11.94 0.55 -2.63
CA SER A 141 12.33 1.93 -2.96
C SER A 141 13.30 2.47 -1.92
N ALA A 142 14.31 3.25 -2.36
CA ALA A 142 15.30 3.83 -1.45
C ALA A 142 14.64 4.69 -0.35
N GLY A 143 13.58 5.43 -0.68
CA GLY A 143 12.80 6.22 0.27
C GLY A 143 12.23 5.37 1.41
N LEU A 144 11.51 4.30 1.09
CA LEU A 144 10.92 3.40 2.10
C LEU A 144 11.97 2.50 2.77
N ALA A 145 13.08 2.20 2.10
CA ALA A 145 14.19 1.45 2.69
C ALA A 145 14.91 2.25 3.78
N ALA A 146 14.88 3.59 3.68
CA ALA A 146 15.53 4.48 4.63
C ALA A 146 14.65 4.89 5.82
N VAL A 147 13.38 4.47 5.86
CA VAL A 147 12.47 4.72 6.97
C VAL A 147 13.02 4.07 8.25
N PRO A 148 13.16 4.83 9.36
CA PRO A 148 13.59 4.27 10.63
C PRO A 148 12.49 3.36 11.20
N PRO A 149 12.86 2.37 12.03
CA PRO A 149 11.86 1.56 12.71
C PRO A 149 10.96 2.43 13.61
N ALA A 150 9.72 1.97 13.84
CA ALA A 150 8.83 2.57 14.82
C ALA A 150 9.51 2.66 16.20
N THR A 151 9.35 3.79 16.88
CA THR A 151 9.94 4.04 18.21
C THR A 151 9.08 3.52 19.34
N THR A 152 7.80 3.22 19.07
CA THR A 152 6.85 2.66 20.01
C THR A 152 6.30 1.33 19.53
N ALA A 153 5.86 0.49 20.45
CA ALA A 153 5.19 -0.76 20.10
C ALA A 153 3.89 -0.49 19.32
N ALA A 154 3.57 -1.39 18.39
CA ALA A 154 2.34 -1.29 17.62
C ALA A 154 1.11 -1.35 18.54
N PRO A 155 0.16 -0.41 18.43
CA PRO A 155 -1.06 -0.42 19.23
C PRO A 155 -1.97 -1.56 18.76
N GLN A 156 -2.89 -2.02 19.62
CA GLN A 156 -3.88 -3.03 19.22
C GLN A 156 -4.95 -2.46 18.28
N GLN A 157 -5.25 -1.17 18.42
CA GLN A 157 -6.16 -0.44 17.55
C GLN A 157 -5.40 0.66 16.83
N ALA A 158 -5.78 0.93 15.58
CA ALA A 158 -5.19 2.01 14.83
C ALA A 158 -5.48 3.36 15.49
N THR A 159 -4.55 4.29 15.36
CA THR A 159 -4.85 5.72 15.55
C THR A 159 -5.08 6.34 14.18
N ILE A 160 -6.12 7.16 14.04
CA ILE A 160 -6.46 7.83 12.78
C ILE A 160 -6.79 9.30 13.10
N GLU A 161 -6.08 10.21 12.46
CA GLU A 161 -6.27 11.65 12.60
C GLU A 161 -6.29 12.37 11.24
N PRO A 162 -7.22 13.29 11.01
CA PRO A 162 -8.39 13.56 11.85
C PRO A 162 -9.40 12.39 11.80
N ALA A 163 -10.22 12.26 12.84
CA ALA A 163 -11.26 11.22 12.86
C ALA A 163 -12.24 11.39 11.69
N GLY A 164 -12.62 10.27 11.06
CA GLY A 164 -13.52 10.27 9.91
C GLY A 164 -12.91 10.81 8.61
N VAL A 165 -11.60 11.04 8.56
CA VAL A 165 -10.90 11.34 7.30
C VAL A 165 -11.04 10.15 6.35
N SER A 166 -11.24 10.43 5.07
CA SER A 166 -11.14 9.45 3.99
C SER A 166 -10.90 10.16 2.67
N CYS A 167 -10.30 9.43 1.75
CA CYS A 167 -10.47 9.65 0.32
C CYS A 167 -11.92 9.21 -0.04
#